data_AF-A0A1I1B6Z4-F1
#
_entry.id   AF-A0A1I1B6Z4-F1
#
_cell.length_a   1.000
_cell.length_b   1.000
_cell.length_c   1.000
_cell.angle_alpha   90.00
_cell.angle_beta   90.00
_cell.angle_gamma   90.00
#
_symmetry.space_group_name_H-M   'P 1'
#
loop_
_entity.id
_entity.type
_entity.pdbx_description
1 polymer ?
#
loop_
_entity_poly.entity_id
_entity_poly.type
_entity_poly.pdbx_seq_one_letter_code
_entity_poly.pdbx_strand_id
1 'polypeptide(L)'
;MSTLPSLPFSRLLLVSAVAIALSACGGGGHRDEAVVTPAPPPVVTGDVFVLTASNRLLSFDRAAPGTIRSTVAVTGLQAGENLLGIDFRPADGQLYGVGSTGRLYTLNGGTGVATVKASLAADAADTTAPYTALAGTAFGVDFNPVADRLRIVSNTGQSLRINADTGATTTDGSINGGAGNTAITAAAYTNSFAGTASTTLFVIDAANATLYTQNPPNNGTLAGAVPLGVAATSVAGFDIDARTNTGYAVMTVAGVRNLYTLNLAAATAPATLVAAIGVTEELRGIALTPPAAPVAYGLTDDGRIVTFKTATPNTLDANVAVTGLAAGERLLGFDIRPKDGLLYGISSAARIVTIDPATGAVAVKATLAADALDTSAPYTAIAGTAFGVDFNPVADRLRVIGNTGQSLRINVDTGATTTDGAINRAGAAPAVTAAAYTNSFAGAAATMLFDIDTASASLALQNPPNDGTLATVGAGALGVAVAGDVGFDIAGGANGLALAALRTAAGGPSALYRIDLATGAALLSGGAATPAASAIGNGTVGLTDIAIALK
;
A
#
# COMPACT_ATOMS: atom_id res chain seq x y z
N MET A 1 50.38 -42.02 25.28
CA MET A 1 49.67 -41.77 26.55
C MET A 1 48.81 -40.54 26.34
N SER A 2 47.48 -40.52 26.40
CA SER A 2 46.46 -41.55 26.59
C SER A 2 45.14 -40.97 26.05
N THR A 3 44.54 -41.72 25.13
CA THR A 3 43.09 -42.07 25.02
C THR A 3 42.00 -40.97 25.05
N LEU A 4 41.42 -40.72 23.88
CA LEU A 4 40.03 -40.29 23.67
C LEU A 4 39.04 -41.42 24.04
N PRO A 5 37.84 -41.13 24.58
CA PRO A 5 36.77 -42.11 24.70
C PRO A 5 35.86 -42.11 23.45
N SER A 6 35.70 -43.31 22.90
CA SER A 6 34.69 -43.71 21.92
C SER A 6 33.34 -43.99 22.58
N LEU A 7 32.24 -43.60 21.95
CA LEU A 7 30.89 -44.13 22.20
C LEU A 7 30.15 -44.40 20.87
N PRO A 8 29.16 -45.33 20.85
CA PRO A 8 29.08 -46.36 19.82
C PRO A 8 27.94 -46.18 18.79
N PHE A 9 28.16 -46.78 17.63
CA PHE A 9 27.16 -47.09 16.61
C PHE A 9 26.08 -48.04 17.14
N SER A 10 24.80 -47.69 17.01
CA SER A 10 23.66 -48.63 17.07
C SER A 10 22.37 -48.04 16.47
N ARG A 11 21.97 -48.58 15.31
CA ARG A 11 20.59 -48.86 14.80
C ARG A 11 19.61 -47.67 14.74
N LEU A 12 19.01 -47.33 13.59
CA LEU A 12 18.04 -48.18 12.89
C LEU A 12 17.84 -47.69 11.43
N LEU A 13 18.22 -48.51 10.45
CA LEU A 13 17.70 -48.43 9.08
C LEU A 13 16.26 -48.95 9.10
N LEU A 14 15.33 -48.23 8.47
CA LEU A 14 14.14 -48.85 7.90
C LEU A 14 14.11 -48.57 6.40
N VAL A 15 14.32 -49.66 5.66
CA VAL A 15 14.30 -49.82 4.22
C VAL A 15 12.84 -49.90 3.77
N SER A 16 12.47 -49.18 2.71
CA SER A 16 11.35 -49.56 1.85
C SER A 16 11.79 -49.49 0.40
N ALA A 17 12.41 -50.57 -0.06
CA ALA A 17 12.44 -50.96 -1.46
C ALA A 17 11.35 -52.02 -1.63
N VAL A 18 10.30 -51.73 -2.40
CA VAL A 18 9.32 -52.74 -2.82
C VAL A 18 9.61 -53.09 -4.27
N ALA A 19 9.89 -54.37 -4.47
CA ALA A 19 10.29 -55.00 -5.71
C ALA A 19 9.12 -55.22 -6.67
N ILE A 20 9.50 -55.32 -7.95
CA ILE A 20 8.67 -55.61 -9.12
C ILE A 20 8.44 -57.14 -9.26
N ALA A 21 7.30 -57.46 -9.87
CA ALA A 21 6.87 -58.70 -10.55
C ALA A 21 6.19 -59.79 -9.73
N LEU A 22 4.86 -59.90 -9.91
CA LEU A 22 4.17 -61.18 -10.01
C LEU A 22 3.31 -61.17 -11.29
N SER A 23 3.64 -62.05 -12.24
CA SER A 23 2.77 -62.42 -13.35
C SER A 23 1.83 -63.55 -12.90
N ALA A 24 0.51 -63.35 -13.05
CA ALA A 24 -0.46 -64.43 -13.02
C ALA A 24 -1.66 -64.08 -13.92
N CYS A 25 -1.95 -64.96 -14.87
CA CYS A 25 -3.10 -64.91 -15.77
C CYS A 25 -4.41 -65.17 -15.01
N GLY A 26 -5.49 -64.48 -15.36
CA GLY A 26 -6.83 -64.87 -14.90
C GLY A 26 -7.95 -63.84 -15.11
N GLY A 27 -8.58 -63.88 -16.28
CA GLY A 27 -10.05 -63.76 -16.45
C GLY A 27 -10.80 -62.50 -15.99
N GLY A 28 -11.20 -61.68 -16.97
CA GLY A 28 -12.56 -61.16 -17.08
C GLY A 28 -12.99 -59.99 -16.18
N GLY A 29 -13.02 -58.78 -16.76
CA GLY A 29 -13.78 -57.66 -16.21
C GLY A 29 -13.07 -56.32 -16.42
N HIS A 30 -13.28 -55.68 -17.57
CA HIS A 30 -12.82 -54.32 -17.83
C HIS A 30 -13.52 -53.34 -16.88
N ARG A 31 -12.80 -52.88 -15.86
CA ARG A 31 -13.01 -51.59 -15.21
C ARG A 31 -11.67 -50.86 -15.24
N ASP A 32 -11.57 -49.86 -16.12
CA ASP A 32 -10.49 -48.88 -16.10
C ASP A 32 -10.60 -48.10 -14.78
N GLU A 33 -9.91 -48.56 -13.74
CA GLU A 33 -9.59 -47.69 -12.61
C GLU A 33 -8.51 -46.72 -13.09
N ALA A 34 -8.95 -45.52 -13.49
CA ALA A 34 -8.05 -44.42 -13.75
C ALA A 34 -7.18 -44.20 -12.50
N VAL A 35 -5.88 -44.43 -12.64
CA VAL A 35 -4.89 -44.04 -11.63
C VAL A 35 -4.95 -42.52 -11.55
N VAL A 36 -5.70 -41.99 -10.58
CA VAL A 36 -5.73 -40.56 -10.27
C VAL A 36 -4.39 -40.24 -9.61
N THR A 37 -3.43 -39.77 -10.40
CA THR A 37 -2.19 -39.20 -9.86
C THR A 37 -2.56 -38.01 -8.99
N PRO A 38 -2.06 -37.92 -7.74
CA PRO A 38 -2.33 -36.76 -6.89
C PRO A 38 -1.93 -35.48 -7.63
N ALA A 39 -2.80 -34.48 -7.62
CA ALA A 39 -2.46 -33.17 -8.17
C ALA A 39 -1.17 -32.66 -7.49
N PRO A 40 -0.21 -32.09 -8.25
CA PRO A 40 0.97 -31.49 -7.66
C PRO A 40 0.57 -30.49 -6.57
N PRO A 41 1.34 -30.38 -5.47
CA PRO A 41 1.06 -29.37 -4.47
C PRO A 41 1.06 -27.97 -5.12
N PRO A 42 0.16 -27.07 -4.70
CA PRO A 42 0.09 -25.72 -5.26
C PRO A 42 1.42 -25.01 -5.06
N VAL A 43 1.93 -24.39 -6.13
CA VAL A 43 3.14 -23.57 -6.08
C VAL A 43 2.87 -22.35 -5.20
N VAL A 44 3.63 -22.20 -4.12
CA VAL A 44 3.59 -21.01 -3.27
C VAL A 44 4.59 -20.00 -3.81
N THR A 45 4.09 -18.89 -4.37
CA THR A 45 4.92 -17.78 -4.85
C THR A 45 5.34 -16.87 -3.69
N GLY A 46 6.43 -16.12 -3.89
CA GLY A 46 6.79 -14.99 -3.03
C GLY A 46 5.99 -13.72 -3.34
N ASP A 47 6.31 -12.63 -2.65
CA ASP A 47 5.67 -11.32 -2.81
C ASP A 47 6.35 -10.41 -3.86
N VAL A 48 7.50 -10.82 -4.41
CA VAL A 48 8.18 -10.19 -5.54
C VAL A 48 8.23 -11.13 -6.72
N PHE A 49 7.90 -10.64 -7.91
CA PHE A 49 8.09 -11.32 -9.18
C PHE A 49 9.21 -10.63 -9.96
N VAL A 50 10.07 -11.42 -10.60
CA VAL A 50 11.11 -10.89 -11.48
C VAL A 50 11.07 -11.64 -12.81
N LEU A 51 11.13 -10.87 -13.90
CA LEU A 51 11.18 -11.40 -15.26
C LEU A 51 12.64 -11.68 -15.66
N THR A 52 12.90 -12.88 -16.16
CA THR A 52 14.22 -13.25 -16.69
C THR A 52 14.33 -13.01 -18.20
N ALA A 53 15.56 -12.98 -18.71
CA ALA A 53 15.82 -12.80 -20.14
C ALA A 53 15.31 -13.97 -21.03
N SER A 54 15.09 -15.15 -20.46
CA SER A 54 14.55 -16.35 -21.11
C SER A 54 13.02 -16.51 -20.94
N ASN A 55 12.31 -15.42 -20.63
CA ASN A 55 10.86 -15.41 -20.39
C ASN A 55 10.44 -16.38 -19.27
N ARG A 56 11.08 -16.29 -18.10
CA ARG A 56 10.61 -16.95 -16.88
C ARG A 56 10.16 -15.92 -15.86
N LEU A 57 9.17 -16.28 -15.04
CA LEU A 57 8.83 -15.56 -13.82
C LEU A 57 9.46 -16.30 -12.66
N LEU A 58 10.43 -15.66 -12.00
CA LEU A 58 10.89 -16.09 -10.69
C LEU A 58 10.14 -15.32 -9.61
N SER A 59 9.94 -15.91 -8.44
CA SER A 59 9.45 -15.18 -7.27
C SER A 59 10.28 -15.46 -6.02
N PHE A 60 10.33 -14.49 -5.13
CA PHE A 60 10.95 -14.57 -3.80
C PHE A 60 10.23 -13.65 -2.83
N ASP A 61 10.52 -13.79 -1.53
CA ASP A 61 10.05 -12.83 -0.52
C ASP A 61 11.04 -11.66 -0.40
N ARG A 62 10.55 -10.41 -0.33
CA ARG A 62 11.40 -9.20 -0.15
C ARG A 62 12.39 -9.33 1.01
N ALA A 63 12.00 -10.03 2.07
CA ALA A 63 12.82 -10.27 3.26
C ALA A 63 13.89 -11.37 3.08
N ALA A 64 13.80 -12.17 2.02
CA ALA A 64 14.72 -13.28 1.74
C ALA A 64 14.96 -13.44 0.22
N PRO A 65 15.48 -12.42 -0.49
CA PRO A 65 15.58 -12.43 -1.96
C PRO A 65 16.55 -13.48 -2.50
N GLY A 66 17.47 -14.00 -1.68
CA GLY A 66 18.36 -15.11 -2.05
C GLY A 66 17.69 -16.50 -2.00
N THR A 67 16.43 -16.59 -1.58
CA THR A 67 15.65 -17.84 -1.56
C THR A 67 14.52 -17.77 -2.58
N ILE A 68 14.75 -18.36 -3.75
CA ILE A 68 13.74 -18.43 -4.81
C ILE A 68 12.59 -19.35 -4.37
N ARG A 69 11.37 -18.80 -4.38
CA ARG A 69 10.13 -19.49 -4.03
C ARG A 69 9.52 -20.25 -5.20
N SER A 70 9.57 -19.65 -6.39
CA SER A 70 9.11 -20.29 -7.62
C SER A 70 9.92 -19.83 -8.83
N THR A 71 9.95 -20.66 -9.88
CA THR A 71 10.44 -20.27 -11.20
C THR A 71 9.62 -21.02 -12.24
N VAL A 72 8.87 -20.26 -13.05
CA VAL A 72 7.98 -20.82 -14.07
C VAL A 72 8.28 -20.22 -15.44
N ALA A 73 8.27 -21.05 -16.47
CA ALA A 73 8.39 -20.55 -17.84
C ALA A 73 7.10 -19.86 -18.26
N VAL A 74 7.23 -18.71 -18.92
CA VAL A 74 6.08 -18.03 -19.49
C VAL A 74 5.62 -18.79 -20.74
N THR A 75 4.33 -19.09 -20.82
CA THR A 75 3.70 -19.77 -21.96
C THR A 75 2.54 -18.93 -22.49
N GLY A 76 2.06 -19.19 -23.71
CA GLY A 76 0.93 -18.42 -24.30
C GLY A 76 1.31 -17.11 -24.99
N LEU A 77 2.61 -16.79 -25.09
CA LEU A 77 3.12 -15.67 -25.90
C LEU A 77 2.98 -15.95 -27.41
N GLN A 78 2.97 -14.88 -28.21
CA GLN A 78 3.14 -15.00 -29.65
C GLN A 78 4.49 -15.68 -29.97
N ALA A 79 4.53 -16.52 -31.00
CA ALA A 79 5.76 -17.16 -31.45
C ALA A 79 6.84 -16.10 -31.78
N GLY A 80 8.05 -16.29 -31.23
CA GLY A 80 9.19 -15.38 -31.41
C GLY A 80 9.13 -14.11 -30.55
N GLU A 81 8.12 -13.95 -29.70
CA GLU A 81 8.00 -12.80 -28.81
C GLU A 81 8.70 -13.02 -27.47
N ASN A 82 9.28 -11.95 -26.93
CA ASN A 82 9.80 -11.91 -25.57
C ASN A 82 9.04 -10.88 -24.74
N LEU A 83 8.94 -11.10 -23.43
CA LEU A 83 8.49 -10.05 -22.53
C LEU A 83 9.60 -9.02 -22.30
N LEU A 84 9.22 -7.75 -22.29
CA LEU A 84 10.10 -6.59 -22.11
C LEU A 84 10.05 -6.02 -20.70
N GLY A 85 8.95 -6.22 -19.99
CA GLY A 85 8.74 -5.76 -18.61
C GLY A 85 7.41 -6.30 -18.08
N ILE A 86 7.24 -6.22 -16.76
CA ILE A 86 6.06 -6.68 -16.03
C ILE A 86 5.70 -5.66 -14.96
N ASP A 87 4.42 -5.58 -14.62
CA ASP A 87 3.96 -4.83 -13.45
C ASP A 87 2.55 -5.29 -13.04
N PHE A 88 2.17 -5.12 -11.77
CA PHE A 88 0.80 -5.31 -11.31
C PHE A 88 -0.04 -4.08 -11.55
N ARG A 89 -1.24 -4.25 -12.11
CA ARG A 89 -2.19 -3.14 -12.22
C ARG A 89 -2.92 -2.94 -10.89
N PRO A 90 -2.79 -1.80 -10.20
CA PRO A 90 -3.39 -1.64 -8.87
C PRO A 90 -4.92 -1.74 -8.85
N ALA A 91 -5.58 -1.39 -9.97
CA ALA A 91 -7.05 -1.39 -10.08
C ALA A 91 -7.68 -2.79 -10.07
N ASP A 92 -6.98 -3.83 -10.56
CA ASP A 92 -7.50 -5.20 -10.62
C ASP A 92 -6.60 -6.24 -9.95
N GLY A 93 -5.38 -5.85 -9.52
CA GLY A 93 -4.42 -6.72 -8.84
C GLY A 93 -3.77 -7.75 -9.74
N GLN A 94 -3.95 -7.69 -11.06
CA GLN A 94 -3.41 -8.66 -12.00
C GLN A 94 -1.99 -8.29 -12.43
N LEU A 95 -1.13 -9.30 -12.62
CA LEU A 95 0.19 -9.12 -13.20
C LEU A 95 0.06 -8.97 -14.72
N TYR A 96 0.64 -7.91 -15.26
CA TYR A 96 0.71 -7.65 -16.69
C TYR A 96 2.13 -7.82 -17.22
N GLY A 97 2.25 -8.16 -18.50
CA GLY A 97 3.51 -8.19 -19.22
C GLY A 97 3.40 -7.52 -20.58
N VAL A 98 4.46 -6.81 -20.98
CA VAL A 98 4.57 -6.17 -22.30
C VAL A 98 5.40 -7.08 -23.21
N GLY A 99 4.81 -7.57 -24.29
CA GLY A 99 5.49 -8.35 -25.32
C GLY A 99 6.25 -7.47 -26.33
N SER A 100 7.35 -8.00 -26.87
CA SER A 100 8.26 -7.30 -27.79
C SER A 100 7.62 -6.94 -29.13
N THR A 101 6.44 -7.46 -29.44
CA THR A 101 5.67 -7.10 -30.64
C THR A 101 4.57 -6.08 -30.37
N GLY A 102 4.53 -5.49 -29.17
CA GLY A 102 3.50 -4.53 -28.77
C GLY A 102 2.20 -5.22 -28.37
N ARG A 103 2.25 -6.38 -27.71
CA ARG A 103 1.09 -7.03 -27.09
C ARG A 103 1.14 -6.88 -25.58
N LEU A 104 -0.01 -6.64 -24.98
CA LEU A 104 -0.19 -6.72 -23.53
C LEU A 104 -0.76 -8.08 -23.16
N TYR A 105 -0.18 -8.69 -22.13
CA TYR A 105 -0.64 -9.95 -21.56
C TYR A 105 -1.01 -9.75 -20.11
N THR A 106 -2.03 -10.47 -19.64
CA THR A 106 -2.14 -10.81 -18.22
C THR A 106 -1.35 -12.10 -17.98
N LEU A 107 -0.67 -12.18 -16.83
CA LEU A 107 0.21 -13.28 -16.47
C LEU A 107 -0.27 -13.91 -15.17
N ASN A 108 -0.35 -15.23 -15.13
CA ASN A 108 -0.52 -15.96 -13.88
C ASN A 108 0.87 -16.20 -13.24
N GLY A 109 1.19 -15.51 -12.15
CA GLY A 109 2.50 -15.59 -11.51
C GLY A 109 2.90 -16.99 -10.99
N GLY A 110 1.93 -17.84 -10.65
CA GLY A 110 2.19 -19.19 -10.16
C GLY A 110 2.43 -20.24 -11.24
N THR A 111 1.93 -20.01 -12.46
CA THR A 111 2.00 -20.98 -13.57
C THR A 111 2.76 -20.48 -14.80
N GLY A 112 2.96 -19.17 -14.93
CA GLY A 112 3.56 -18.54 -16.09
C GLY A 112 2.64 -18.44 -17.31
N VAL A 113 1.36 -18.82 -17.20
CA VAL A 113 0.42 -18.71 -18.34
C VAL A 113 0.16 -17.23 -18.65
N ALA A 114 0.46 -16.82 -19.87
CA ALA A 114 0.15 -15.52 -20.43
C ALA A 114 -1.13 -15.58 -21.27
N THR A 115 -2.04 -14.64 -21.04
CA THR A 115 -3.27 -14.47 -21.83
C THR A 115 -3.25 -13.09 -22.48
N VAL A 116 -3.44 -13.02 -23.80
CA VAL A 116 -3.43 -11.73 -24.49
C VAL A 116 -4.58 -10.87 -23.98
N LYS A 117 -4.29 -9.63 -23.63
CA LYS A 117 -5.26 -8.64 -23.15
C LYS A 117 -5.60 -7.62 -24.23
N ALA A 118 -4.57 -7.06 -24.87
CA ALA A 118 -4.72 -6.06 -25.93
C ALA A 118 -3.47 -6.02 -26.81
N SER A 119 -3.58 -5.39 -27.98
CA SER A 119 -2.43 -5.01 -28.81
C SER A 119 -2.28 -3.50 -28.79
N LEU A 120 -1.05 -3.02 -28.63
CA LEU A 120 -0.75 -1.60 -28.66
C LEU A 120 -1.06 -1.02 -30.05
N ALA A 121 -1.86 0.02 -30.08
CA ALA A 121 -2.21 0.78 -31.27
C ALA A 121 -2.20 2.27 -30.93
N ALA A 122 -1.89 3.12 -31.92
CA ALA A 122 -1.96 4.56 -31.74
C ALA A 122 -3.36 4.96 -31.24
N ASP A 123 -3.39 5.74 -30.16
CA ASP A 123 -4.61 6.39 -29.71
C ASP A 123 -5.07 7.37 -30.80
N ALA A 124 -6.34 7.28 -31.20
CA ALA A 124 -6.92 8.17 -32.19
C ALA A 124 -6.88 9.66 -31.76
N ALA A 125 -6.77 9.93 -30.46
CA ALA A 125 -6.61 11.27 -29.93
C ALA A 125 -5.16 11.80 -30.02
N ASP A 126 -4.16 10.93 -30.24
CA ASP A 126 -2.77 11.34 -30.46
C ASP A 126 -2.56 11.73 -31.92
N THR A 127 -2.74 13.01 -32.22
CA THR A 127 -2.57 13.58 -33.57
C THR A 127 -1.18 14.16 -33.81
N THR A 128 -0.30 14.11 -32.81
CA THR A 128 0.99 14.82 -32.84
C THR A 128 2.16 13.89 -33.09
N ALA A 129 2.21 12.74 -32.42
CA ALA A 129 3.27 11.76 -32.56
C ALA A 129 2.72 10.32 -32.42
N PRO A 130 1.81 9.89 -33.31
CA PRO A 130 1.13 8.60 -33.16
C PRO A 130 2.08 7.43 -32.91
N TYR A 131 1.74 6.56 -31.97
CA TYR A 131 2.52 5.36 -31.68
C TYR A 131 2.69 4.50 -32.95
N THR A 132 3.93 4.05 -33.18
CA THR A 132 4.29 3.20 -34.32
C THR A 132 4.82 1.84 -33.87
N ALA A 133 5.79 1.84 -32.95
CA ALA A 133 6.38 0.64 -32.37
C ALA A 133 7.06 0.97 -31.04
N LEU A 134 7.36 -0.07 -30.26
CA LEU A 134 8.28 0.02 -29.13
C LEU A 134 9.71 0.25 -29.66
N ALA A 135 10.36 1.32 -29.20
CA ALA A 135 11.69 1.70 -29.61
C ALA A 135 12.67 1.58 -28.43
N GLY A 136 13.76 0.84 -28.64
CA GLY A 136 14.80 0.61 -27.62
C GLY A 136 15.07 -0.87 -27.37
N THR A 137 15.95 -1.12 -26.41
CA THR A 137 16.39 -2.47 -26.01
C THR A 137 16.16 -2.76 -24.53
N ALA A 138 15.84 -1.74 -23.74
CA ALA A 138 15.52 -1.83 -22.32
C ALA A 138 14.38 -0.87 -21.99
N PHE A 139 13.48 -1.30 -21.11
CA PHE A 139 12.19 -0.63 -20.88
C PHE A 139 11.85 -0.62 -19.40
N GLY A 140 11.36 0.52 -18.91
CA GLY A 140 10.62 0.59 -17.64
C GLY A 140 9.12 0.45 -17.92
N VAL A 141 8.43 -0.35 -17.13
CA VAL A 141 7.00 -0.67 -17.28
C VAL A 141 6.37 -0.55 -15.90
N ASP A 142 5.37 0.32 -15.74
CA ASP A 142 4.70 0.53 -14.45
C ASP A 142 3.30 1.16 -14.63
N PHE A 143 2.34 0.79 -13.80
CA PHE A 143 0.99 1.36 -13.81
C PHE A 143 0.93 2.62 -12.95
N ASN A 144 0.43 3.70 -13.54
CA ASN A 144 -0.04 4.82 -12.74
C ASN A 144 -1.42 4.48 -12.15
N PRO A 145 -1.57 4.34 -10.82
CA PRO A 145 -2.85 3.98 -10.19
C PRO A 145 -3.90 5.09 -10.21
N VAL A 146 -3.53 6.36 -10.37
CA VAL A 146 -4.47 7.49 -10.44
C VAL A 146 -5.12 7.55 -11.82
N ALA A 147 -4.30 7.52 -12.87
CA ALA A 147 -4.75 7.57 -14.26
C ALA A 147 -5.25 6.22 -14.76
N ASP A 148 -4.91 5.13 -14.07
CA ASP A 148 -5.10 3.75 -14.49
C ASP A 148 -4.57 3.52 -15.92
N ARG A 149 -3.30 3.91 -16.11
CA ARG A 149 -2.60 3.78 -17.39
C ARG A 149 -1.25 3.13 -17.16
N LEU A 150 -0.90 2.20 -18.05
CA LEU A 150 0.44 1.63 -18.08
C LEU A 150 1.39 2.65 -18.71
N ARG A 151 2.48 2.95 -18.02
CA ARG A 151 3.61 3.75 -18.49
C ARG A 151 4.65 2.81 -19.08
N ILE A 152 5.14 3.13 -20.27
CA ILE A 152 6.34 2.51 -20.82
C ILE A 152 7.36 3.61 -21.12
N VAL A 153 8.57 3.46 -20.61
CA VAL A 153 9.72 4.30 -20.98
C VAL A 153 10.84 3.44 -21.52
N SER A 154 11.72 3.98 -22.35
CA SER A 154 12.84 3.20 -22.91
C SER A 154 14.18 3.92 -22.86
N ASN A 155 15.24 3.13 -23.03
CA ASN A 155 16.62 3.62 -23.07
C ASN A 155 16.92 4.54 -24.26
N THR A 156 16.03 4.64 -25.24
CA THR A 156 16.14 5.59 -26.35
C THR A 156 15.33 6.87 -26.12
N GLY A 157 14.74 7.03 -24.94
CA GLY A 157 13.95 8.21 -24.56
C GLY A 157 12.48 8.16 -24.99
N GLN A 158 11.98 7.01 -25.45
CA GLN A 158 10.55 6.83 -25.70
C GLN A 158 9.78 6.89 -24.38
N SER A 159 8.61 7.53 -24.38
CA SER A 159 7.71 7.62 -23.24
C SER A 159 6.27 7.46 -23.73
N LEU A 160 5.55 6.47 -23.23
CA LEU A 160 4.21 6.08 -23.69
C LEU A 160 3.25 5.97 -22.51
N ARG A 161 1.97 6.30 -22.74
CA ARG A 161 0.86 5.96 -21.86
C ARG A 161 -0.12 5.06 -22.59
N ILE A 162 -0.52 3.97 -21.94
CA ILE A 162 -1.34 2.94 -22.54
C ILE A 162 -2.59 2.72 -21.71
N ASN A 163 -3.76 2.71 -22.36
CA ASN A 163 -4.96 2.13 -21.78
C ASN A 163 -4.87 0.60 -21.89
N ALA A 164 -4.66 -0.08 -20.77
CA ALA A 164 -4.43 -1.53 -20.75
C ALA A 164 -5.65 -2.36 -21.18
N ASP A 165 -6.86 -1.78 -21.15
CA ASP A 165 -8.08 -2.47 -21.58
C ASP A 165 -8.26 -2.45 -23.10
N THR A 166 -7.79 -1.40 -23.78
CA THR A 166 -8.00 -1.22 -25.23
C THR A 166 -6.73 -1.31 -26.06
N GLY A 167 -5.55 -1.15 -25.44
CA GLY A 167 -4.27 -1.02 -26.14
C GLY A 167 -4.05 0.37 -26.77
N ALA A 168 -4.97 1.31 -26.61
CA ALA A 168 -4.80 2.69 -27.08
C ALA A 168 -3.56 3.31 -26.41
N THR A 169 -2.60 3.71 -27.24
CA THR A 169 -1.26 4.14 -26.84
C THR A 169 -1.04 5.58 -27.29
N THR A 170 -0.84 6.46 -26.32
CA THR A 170 -0.44 7.86 -26.52
C THR A 170 1.08 7.97 -26.40
N THR A 171 1.73 8.64 -27.36
CA THR A 171 3.14 9.01 -27.23
C THR A 171 3.24 10.33 -26.46
N ASP A 172 3.93 10.29 -25.32
CA ASP A 172 4.22 11.49 -24.53
C ASP A 172 5.54 12.15 -25.00
N GLY A 173 5.88 13.30 -24.41
CA GLY A 173 7.15 13.98 -24.65
C GLY A 173 8.34 13.04 -24.40
N SER A 174 9.32 13.05 -25.32
CA SER A 174 10.54 12.26 -25.17
C SER A 174 11.31 12.64 -23.91
N ILE A 175 11.99 11.68 -23.31
CA ILE A 175 12.78 11.90 -22.11
C ILE A 175 13.82 13.02 -22.33
N ASN A 176 13.88 13.99 -21.43
CA ASN A 176 14.74 15.17 -21.53
C ASN A 176 15.22 15.68 -20.16
N GLY A 177 16.23 16.55 -20.14
CA GLY A 177 16.76 17.20 -18.92
C GLY A 177 17.83 16.40 -18.18
N GLY A 178 18.12 15.17 -18.58
CA GLY A 178 19.24 14.37 -18.07
C GLY A 178 20.58 14.65 -18.77
N ALA A 179 21.59 13.83 -18.46
CA ALA A 179 22.87 13.83 -19.16
C ALA A 179 22.71 13.46 -20.65
N GLY A 180 23.67 13.83 -21.51
CA GLY A 180 23.59 13.58 -22.95
C GLY A 180 23.51 12.10 -23.36
N ASN A 181 23.94 11.19 -22.48
CA ASN A 181 23.88 9.73 -22.65
C ASN A 181 22.79 9.07 -21.79
N THR A 182 21.80 9.83 -21.28
CA THR A 182 20.73 9.31 -20.42
C THR A 182 20.06 8.09 -21.05
N ALA A 183 19.94 7.01 -20.27
CA ALA A 183 19.27 5.78 -20.68
C ALA A 183 18.32 5.33 -19.56
N ILE A 184 17.06 5.79 -19.63
CA ILE A 184 16.03 5.38 -18.68
C ILE A 184 15.61 3.94 -18.97
N THR A 185 15.75 3.06 -17.98
CA THR A 185 15.47 1.62 -18.13
C THR A 185 14.51 1.07 -17.09
N ALA A 186 14.12 1.89 -16.12
CA ALA A 186 13.19 1.50 -15.08
C ALA A 186 12.35 2.71 -14.66
N ALA A 187 11.10 2.45 -14.29
CA ALA A 187 10.12 3.46 -13.90
C ALA A 187 9.21 2.87 -12.83
N ALA A 188 8.78 3.68 -11.87
CA ALA A 188 7.80 3.27 -10.88
C ALA A 188 7.04 4.49 -10.32
N TYR A 189 5.74 4.34 -10.07
CA TYR A 189 4.90 5.33 -9.40
C TYR A 189 4.82 5.08 -7.90
N THR A 190 4.79 6.15 -7.09
CA THR A 190 4.41 6.03 -5.67
C THR A 190 2.93 5.72 -5.52
N ASN A 191 2.54 5.21 -4.35
CA ASN A 191 1.16 4.96 -3.96
C ASN A 191 0.46 3.92 -4.85
N SER A 192 1.17 2.85 -5.24
CA SER A 192 0.73 1.78 -6.15
C SER A 192 -0.39 0.89 -5.59
N PHE A 193 -1.51 1.49 -5.20
CA PHE A 193 -2.70 0.82 -4.72
C PHE A 193 -3.96 1.47 -5.32
N ALA A 194 -5.05 0.70 -5.40
CA ALA A 194 -6.32 1.18 -5.95
C ALA A 194 -6.88 2.38 -5.18
N GLY A 195 -7.26 3.43 -5.91
CA GLY A 195 -7.94 4.58 -5.33
C GLY A 195 -7.02 5.56 -4.61
N THR A 196 -5.70 5.53 -4.79
CA THR A 196 -4.86 6.68 -4.43
C THR A 196 -5.28 7.93 -5.21
N ALA A 197 -5.09 9.12 -4.64
CA ALA A 197 -5.37 10.40 -5.30
C ALA A 197 -4.13 11.05 -5.92
N SER A 198 -2.93 10.59 -5.56
CA SER A 198 -1.67 11.18 -6.00
C SER A 198 -0.63 10.11 -6.26
N THR A 199 0.25 10.40 -7.21
CA THR A 199 1.40 9.56 -7.60
C THR A 199 2.54 10.47 -8.00
N THR A 200 3.77 10.07 -7.71
CA THR A 200 4.98 10.67 -8.27
C THR A 200 5.69 9.61 -9.12
N LEU A 201 6.10 9.96 -10.35
CA LEU A 201 6.89 9.07 -11.21
C LEU A 201 8.36 9.20 -10.87
N PHE A 202 8.99 8.08 -10.52
CA PHE A 202 10.43 7.95 -10.41
C PHE A 202 10.97 7.09 -11.54
N VAL A 203 12.14 7.44 -12.06
CA VAL A 203 12.81 6.70 -13.13
C VAL A 203 14.30 6.55 -12.84
N ILE A 204 14.90 5.48 -13.36
CA ILE A 204 16.33 5.22 -13.18
C ILE A 204 17.05 5.29 -14.52
N ASP A 205 18.04 6.19 -14.58
CA ASP A 205 19.05 6.23 -15.63
C ASP A 205 20.14 5.21 -15.33
N ALA A 206 20.14 4.11 -16.08
CA ALA A 206 21.13 3.04 -15.90
C ALA A 206 22.51 3.42 -16.44
N ALA A 207 22.61 4.35 -17.39
CA ALA A 207 23.91 4.76 -17.95
C ALA A 207 24.73 5.56 -16.93
N ASN A 208 24.06 6.34 -16.08
CA ASN A 208 24.69 7.23 -15.10
C ASN A 208 24.39 6.84 -13.65
N ALA A 209 23.77 5.67 -13.40
CA ALA A 209 23.37 5.19 -12.07
C ALA A 209 22.68 6.29 -11.23
N THR A 210 21.65 6.90 -11.80
CA THR A 210 20.98 8.08 -11.21
C THR A 210 19.46 7.87 -11.15
N LEU A 211 18.87 8.13 -9.98
CA LEU A 211 17.44 8.23 -9.78
C LEU A 211 16.97 9.65 -10.14
N TYR A 212 15.87 9.75 -10.86
CA TYR A 212 15.21 11.01 -11.18
C TYR A 212 13.74 10.95 -10.78
N THR A 213 13.17 12.11 -10.47
CA THR A 213 11.73 12.32 -10.59
C THR A 213 11.42 12.75 -12.02
N GLN A 214 10.44 12.14 -12.68
CA GLN A 214 9.98 12.60 -14.00
C GLN A 214 8.74 13.49 -13.83
N ASN A 215 8.94 14.80 -13.92
CA ASN A 215 7.92 15.80 -13.62
C ASN A 215 8.02 17.04 -14.54
N PRO A 216 6.98 17.38 -15.31
CA PRO A 216 5.75 16.61 -15.51
C PRO A 216 6.02 15.28 -16.24
N PRO A 217 5.35 14.18 -15.85
CA PRO A 217 5.61 12.86 -16.45
C PRO A 217 5.36 12.84 -17.96
N ASN A 218 4.28 13.50 -18.43
CA ASN A 218 3.90 13.48 -19.84
C ASN A 218 4.78 14.38 -20.72
N ASN A 219 5.63 15.22 -20.11
CA ASN A 219 6.61 16.03 -20.83
C ASN A 219 7.96 15.31 -20.98
N GLY A 220 8.15 14.16 -20.34
CA GLY A 220 9.43 13.44 -20.33
C GLY A 220 10.53 14.12 -19.50
N THR A 221 10.21 15.20 -18.79
CA THR A 221 11.22 16.04 -18.11
C THR A 221 11.73 15.37 -16.85
N LEU A 222 13.04 15.18 -16.79
CA LEU A 222 13.76 14.66 -15.62
C LEU A 222 14.14 15.81 -14.67
N ALA A 223 13.91 15.61 -13.38
CA ALA A 223 14.21 16.56 -12.32
C ALA A 223 14.77 15.82 -11.09
N GLY A 224 15.43 16.57 -10.20
CA GLY A 224 15.92 16.04 -8.93
C GLY A 224 16.88 14.87 -9.11
N ALA A 225 17.97 15.06 -9.86
CA ALA A 225 18.98 14.03 -10.07
C ALA A 225 19.61 13.60 -8.73
N VAL A 226 19.47 12.31 -8.38
CA VAL A 226 20.10 11.74 -7.20
C VAL A 226 20.95 10.53 -7.62
N PRO A 227 22.29 10.63 -7.57
CA PRO A 227 23.16 9.49 -7.81
C PRO A 227 22.85 8.36 -6.84
N LEU A 228 22.69 7.13 -7.35
CA LEU A 228 22.24 5.97 -6.57
C LEU A 228 23.17 5.62 -5.40
N GLY A 229 24.44 6.03 -5.46
CA GLY A 229 25.46 5.68 -4.47
C GLY A 229 26.11 4.32 -4.69
N VAL A 230 25.74 3.63 -5.78
CA VAL A 230 26.32 2.36 -6.22
C VAL A 230 26.67 2.42 -7.71
N ALA A 231 27.75 1.74 -8.10
CA ALA A 231 28.16 1.63 -9.50
C ALA A 231 27.39 0.51 -10.21
N ALA A 232 26.08 0.72 -10.40
CA ALA A 232 25.23 -0.21 -11.15
C ALA A 232 25.63 -0.22 -12.63
N THR A 233 25.94 -1.39 -13.18
CA THR A 233 26.24 -1.58 -14.61
C THR A 233 25.00 -1.91 -15.43
N SER A 234 23.93 -2.37 -14.77
CA SER A 234 22.60 -2.50 -15.36
C SER A 234 21.52 -2.38 -14.30
N VAL A 235 20.33 -1.94 -14.73
CA VAL A 235 19.12 -1.88 -13.91
C VAL A 235 18.09 -2.74 -14.65
N ALA A 236 17.71 -3.85 -14.04
CA ALA A 236 16.75 -4.78 -14.64
C ALA A 236 15.31 -4.33 -14.45
N GLY A 237 15.01 -3.62 -13.36
CA GLY A 237 13.68 -3.12 -13.07
C GLY A 237 13.65 -2.35 -11.77
N PHE A 238 12.56 -1.62 -11.56
CA PHE A 238 12.30 -0.78 -10.41
C PHE A 238 10.79 -0.75 -10.17
N ASP A 239 10.37 -0.88 -8.93
CA ASP A 239 8.96 -0.82 -8.52
C ASP A 239 8.90 -0.32 -7.06
N ILE A 240 7.79 0.26 -6.64
CA ILE A 240 7.63 0.97 -5.36
C ILE A 240 6.54 0.30 -4.53
N ASP A 241 6.88 -0.04 -3.29
CA ASP A 241 5.92 -0.63 -2.36
C ASP A 241 4.79 0.35 -2.04
N ALA A 242 3.55 -0.09 -2.27
CA ALA A 242 2.37 0.74 -2.17
C ALA A 242 2.07 1.27 -0.74
N ARG A 243 2.51 0.55 0.30
CA ARG A 243 2.22 0.90 1.70
C ARG A 243 3.25 1.87 2.27
N THR A 244 4.51 1.69 1.91
CA THR A 244 5.64 2.42 2.52
C THR A 244 6.29 3.44 1.59
N ASN A 245 6.03 3.34 0.27
CA ASN A 245 6.79 4.02 -0.78
C ASN A 245 8.31 3.74 -0.75
N THR A 246 8.71 2.62 -0.17
CA THR A 246 10.08 2.12 -0.35
C THR A 246 10.24 1.63 -1.78
N GLY A 247 11.20 2.20 -2.51
CA GLY A 247 11.54 1.71 -3.84
C GLY A 247 12.33 0.41 -3.77
N TYR A 248 12.13 -0.48 -4.73
CA TYR A 248 12.88 -1.74 -4.88
C TYR A 248 13.42 -1.83 -6.30
N ALA A 249 14.75 -1.91 -6.43
CA ALA A 249 15.41 -2.00 -7.72
C ALA A 249 16.24 -3.28 -7.81
N VAL A 250 16.17 -3.94 -8.97
CA VAL A 250 17.07 -5.04 -9.30
C VAL A 250 18.21 -4.47 -10.13
N MET A 251 19.42 -4.50 -9.58
CA MET A 251 20.60 -3.91 -10.20
C MET A 251 21.75 -4.90 -10.26
N THR A 252 22.53 -4.83 -11.34
CA THR A 252 23.80 -5.55 -11.43
C THR A 252 24.92 -4.65 -10.94
N VAL A 253 25.61 -5.08 -9.88
CA VAL A 253 26.77 -4.39 -9.32
C VAL A 253 27.90 -5.40 -9.19
N ALA A 254 29.06 -5.09 -9.76
CA ALA A 254 30.21 -6.00 -9.82
C ALA A 254 29.86 -7.41 -10.37
N GLY A 255 28.97 -7.47 -11.37
CA GLY A 255 28.52 -8.70 -12.01
C GLY A 255 27.42 -9.49 -11.27
N VAL A 256 27.07 -9.07 -10.05
CA VAL A 256 26.05 -9.75 -9.21
C VAL A 256 24.71 -9.06 -9.34
N ARG A 257 23.63 -9.84 -9.52
CA ARG A 257 22.25 -9.35 -9.52
C ARG A 257 21.76 -9.24 -8.08
N ASN A 258 21.52 -8.01 -7.66
CA ASN A 258 21.16 -7.68 -6.29
C ASN A 258 19.80 -6.99 -6.26
N LEU A 259 19.06 -7.26 -5.18
CA LEU A 259 17.92 -6.43 -4.79
C LEU A 259 18.44 -5.29 -3.91
N TYR A 260 18.01 -4.08 -4.23
CA TYR A 260 18.25 -2.86 -3.45
C TYR A 260 16.93 -2.24 -3.02
N THR A 261 16.90 -1.65 -1.83
CA THR A 261 15.89 -0.67 -1.46
C THR A 261 16.37 0.73 -1.84
N LEU A 262 15.45 1.59 -2.24
CA LEU A 262 15.69 3.00 -2.54
C LEU A 262 14.87 3.89 -1.60
N ASN A 263 15.55 4.77 -0.87
CA ASN A 263 14.89 5.87 -0.16
C ASN A 263 14.62 7.02 -1.13
N LEU A 264 13.36 7.17 -1.56
CA LEU A 264 12.97 8.16 -2.58
C LEU A 264 13.04 9.62 -2.10
N ALA A 265 13.15 9.84 -0.78
CA ALA A 265 13.32 11.16 -0.19
C ALA A 265 14.80 11.52 0.07
N ALA A 266 15.74 10.60 -0.18
CA ALA A 266 17.16 10.86 0.06
C ALA A 266 17.73 11.85 -0.95
N ALA A 267 18.50 12.83 -0.46
CA ALA A 267 19.20 13.79 -1.32
C ALA A 267 20.48 13.22 -1.95
N THR A 268 21.03 12.14 -1.40
CA THR A 268 22.24 11.46 -1.87
C THR A 268 22.17 9.97 -1.56
N ALA A 269 22.78 9.14 -2.42
CA ALA A 269 22.97 7.70 -2.21
C ALA A 269 21.72 6.95 -1.67
N PRO A 270 20.58 7.00 -2.39
CA PRO A 270 19.32 6.41 -1.94
C PRO A 270 19.35 4.89 -1.85
N ALA A 271 20.31 4.22 -2.52
CA ALA A 271 20.32 2.77 -2.63
C ALA A 271 20.98 2.09 -1.42
N THR A 272 20.26 1.13 -0.84
CA THR A 272 20.77 0.22 0.20
C THR A 272 20.66 -1.22 -0.28
N LEU A 273 21.76 -1.98 -0.22
CA LEU A 273 21.77 -3.39 -0.61
C LEU A 273 20.89 -4.21 0.34
N VAL A 274 19.94 -4.97 -0.21
CA VAL A 274 19.18 -5.97 0.55
C VAL A 274 19.95 -7.29 0.54
N ALA A 275 20.07 -7.91 -0.64
CA ALA A 275 20.88 -9.11 -0.84
C ALA A 275 21.05 -9.44 -2.33
N ALA A 276 21.96 -10.35 -2.65
CA ALA A 276 22.01 -10.99 -3.95
C ALA A 276 20.78 -11.90 -4.17
N ILE A 277 20.21 -11.86 -5.38
CA ILE A 277 19.06 -12.71 -5.75
C ILE A 277 19.50 -14.18 -5.96
N GLY A 278 20.79 -14.41 -6.22
CA GLY A 278 21.35 -15.76 -6.38
C GLY A 278 21.14 -16.38 -7.77
N VAL A 279 20.96 -15.54 -8.79
CA VAL A 279 20.80 -15.98 -10.19
C VAL A 279 21.92 -15.43 -11.08
N THR A 280 22.30 -16.20 -12.10
CA THR A 280 23.33 -15.83 -13.09
C THR A 280 22.74 -15.32 -14.40
N GLU A 281 21.45 -15.54 -14.64
CA GLU A 281 20.75 -15.04 -15.83
C GLU A 281 20.57 -13.52 -15.76
N GLU A 282 20.48 -12.85 -16.90
CA GLU A 282 20.03 -11.45 -16.97
C GLU A 282 18.54 -11.35 -16.61
N LEU A 283 18.18 -10.23 -15.98
CA LEU A 283 16.82 -9.93 -15.52
C LEU A 283 16.29 -8.70 -16.27
N ARG A 284 14.97 -8.60 -16.46
CA ARG A 284 14.31 -7.60 -17.32
C ARG A 284 13.17 -6.82 -16.65
N GLY A 285 12.75 -7.20 -15.45
CA GLY A 285 11.69 -6.49 -14.75
C GLY A 285 11.50 -7.03 -13.34
N ILE A 286 10.91 -6.20 -12.48
CA ILE A 286 10.47 -6.55 -11.13
C ILE A 286 9.03 -6.06 -10.99
N ALA A 287 8.19 -6.84 -10.32
CA ALA A 287 6.84 -6.46 -9.97
C ALA A 287 6.56 -6.89 -8.53
N LEU A 288 6.10 -5.96 -7.71
CA LEU A 288 5.78 -6.09 -6.32
C LEU A 288 4.30 -6.44 -6.21
N THR A 289 3.98 -7.53 -5.52
CA THR A 289 2.58 -7.88 -5.28
C THR A 289 1.91 -6.72 -4.53
N PRO A 290 0.83 -6.14 -5.07
CA PRO A 290 0.16 -5.01 -4.44
C PRO A 290 -0.59 -5.47 -3.19
N PRO A 291 -0.84 -4.56 -2.23
CA PRO A 291 -1.79 -4.83 -1.16
C PRO A 291 -3.20 -5.07 -1.73
N ALA A 292 -4.07 -5.66 -0.92
CA ALA A 292 -5.49 -5.69 -1.23
C ALA A 292 -6.03 -4.25 -1.38
N ALA A 293 -7.08 -4.10 -2.19
CA ALA A 293 -7.75 -2.81 -2.34
C ALA A 293 -8.17 -2.26 -0.95
N PRO A 294 -7.91 -0.97 -0.66
CA PRO A 294 -8.17 -0.42 0.65
C PRO A 294 -9.65 -0.45 1.02
N VAL A 295 -9.93 -0.86 2.25
CA VAL A 295 -11.27 -0.84 2.86
C VAL A 295 -11.29 0.14 4.02
N ALA A 296 -12.44 0.75 4.28
CA ALA A 296 -12.64 1.58 5.45
C ALA A 296 -13.59 0.88 6.44
N TYR A 297 -13.22 0.93 7.71
CA TYR A 297 -14.08 0.63 8.84
C TYR A 297 -14.69 1.94 9.35
N GLY A 298 -15.97 1.91 9.73
CA GLY A 298 -16.66 3.05 10.32
C GLY A 298 -17.34 2.70 11.64
N LEU A 299 -17.20 3.56 12.64
CA LEU A 299 -17.99 3.50 13.88
C LEU A 299 -19.27 4.28 13.68
N THR A 300 -20.43 3.64 13.79
CA THR A 300 -21.72 4.31 13.63
C THR A 300 -22.20 4.95 14.94
N ASP A 301 -23.08 5.95 14.82
CA ASP A 301 -23.72 6.62 15.97
C ASP A 301 -24.44 5.64 16.93
N ASP A 302 -24.95 4.52 16.41
CA ASP A 302 -25.65 3.47 17.16
C ASP A 302 -24.73 2.33 17.64
N GLY A 303 -23.39 2.50 17.56
CA GLY A 303 -22.42 1.57 18.14
C GLY A 303 -22.21 0.30 17.31
N ARG A 304 -22.19 0.43 15.98
CA ARG A 304 -21.91 -0.65 15.03
C ARG A 304 -20.61 -0.39 14.29
N ILE A 305 -19.99 -1.47 13.81
CA ILE A 305 -18.87 -1.41 12.88
C ILE A 305 -19.40 -1.69 11.48
N VAL A 306 -19.22 -0.73 10.58
CA VAL A 306 -19.48 -0.93 9.15
C VAL A 306 -18.18 -1.09 8.39
N THR A 307 -18.20 -1.87 7.31
CA THR A 307 -17.08 -1.98 6.36
C THR A 307 -17.56 -1.60 4.98
N PHE A 308 -16.77 -0.83 4.24
CA PHE A 308 -17.07 -0.49 2.85
C PHE A 308 -15.78 -0.24 2.06
N LYS A 309 -15.85 -0.40 0.74
CA LYS A 309 -14.76 -0.03 -0.17
C LYS A 309 -14.71 1.49 -0.33
N THR A 310 -13.52 2.05 -0.26
CA THR A 310 -13.31 3.52 -0.39
C THR A 310 -13.70 4.07 -1.77
N ALA A 311 -13.66 3.21 -2.80
CA ALA A 311 -14.08 3.53 -4.17
C ALA A 311 -15.61 3.46 -4.39
N THR A 312 -16.34 2.73 -3.54
CA THR A 312 -17.80 2.55 -3.64
C THR A 312 -18.44 2.68 -2.25
N PRO A 313 -18.36 3.85 -1.59
CA PRO A 313 -18.76 4.01 -0.19
C PRO A 313 -20.26 3.81 0.06
N ASN A 314 -21.08 3.93 -0.99
CA ASN A 314 -22.53 3.77 -0.93
C ASN A 314 -23.01 2.32 -0.72
N THR A 315 -22.08 1.35 -0.71
CA THR A 315 -22.38 -0.06 -0.47
C THR A 315 -21.57 -0.54 0.73
N LEU A 316 -22.26 -1.02 1.76
CA LEU A 316 -21.61 -1.64 2.91
C LEU A 316 -21.34 -3.12 2.62
N ASP A 317 -20.09 -3.54 2.80
CA ASP A 317 -19.68 -4.94 2.74
C ASP A 317 -20.00 -5.67 4.06
N ALA A 318 -20.03 -4.94 5.19
CA ALA A 318 -20.44 -5.46 6.49
C ALA A 318 -21.11 -4.37 7.35
N ASN A 319 -21.98 -4.80 8.26
CA ASN A 319 -22.62 -3.94 9.24
C ASN A 319 -22.95 -4.76 10.51
N VAL A 320 -22.07 -4.72 11.51
CA VAL A 320 -22.13 -5.61 12.69
C VAL A 320 -22.23 -4.80 13.98
N ALA A 321 -23.02 -5.29 14.94
CA ALA A 321 -23.14 -4.66 16.25
C ALA A 321 -21.85 -4.89 17.06
N VAL A 322 -21.39 -3.89 17.79
CA VAL A 322 -20.32 -4.08 18.77
C VAL A 322 -20.84 -4.94 19.93
N THR A 323 -20.07 -5.95 20.32
CA THR A 323 -20.42 -6.88 21.42
C THR A 323 -19.24 -7.04 22.39
N GLY A 324 -19.52 -7.39 23.65
CA GLY A 324 -18.50 -7.58 24.70
C GLY A 324 -18.17 -6.35 25.55
N LEU A 325 -18.84 -5.21 25.31
CA LEU A 325 -18.82 -4.04 26.20
C LEU A 325 -19.75 -4.24 27.41
N ALA A 326 -19.48 -3.54 28.52
CA ALA A 326 -20.36 -3.53 29.68
C ALA A 326 -21.69 -2.80 29.37
N ALA A 327 -22.71 -3.02 30.20
CA ALA A 327 -24.00 -2.37 30.02
C ALA A 327 -23.86 -0.84 30.09
N GLY A 328 -24.33 -0.14 29.05
CA GLY A 328 -24.25 1.32 28.92
C GLY A 328 -22.88 1.86 28.48
N GLU A 329 -21.90 0.99 28.24
CA GLU A 329 -20.60 1.36 27.69
C GLU A 329 -20.65 1.40 26.16
N ARG A 330 -19.99 2.40 25.57
CA ARG A 330 -19.87 2.57 24.12
C ARG A 330 -18.40 2.76 23.71
N LEU A 331 -18.10 2.53 22.44
CA LEU A 331 -16.84 3.01 21.85
C LEU A 331 -16.90 4.53 21.68
N LEU A 332 -15.77 5.19 21.88
CA LEU A 332 -15.56 6.62 21.65
C LEU A 332 -14.87 6.87 20.31
N GLY A 333 -14.05 5.93 19.85
CA GLY A 333 -13.32 5.94 18.59
C GLY A 333 -12.40 4.73 18.49
N PHE A 334 -11.81 4.50 17.33
CA PHE A 334 -10.88 3.41 17.06
C PHE A 334 -9.86 3.78 15.99
N ASP A 335 -8.76 3.05 15.95
CA ASP A 335 -7.83 3.08 14.83
C ASP A 335 -7.07 1.74 14.69
N ILE A 336 -6.51 1.48 13.51
CA ILE A 336 -5.64 0.34 13.22
C ILE A 336 -4.23 0.65 13.66
N ARG A 337 -3.68 -0.15 14.58
CA ARG A 337 -2.29 0.03 15.00
C ARG A 337 -1.33 -0.41 13.88
N PRO A 338 -0.47 0.47 13.34
CA PRO A 338 0.39 0.14 12.21
C PRO A 338 1.36 -1.02 12.48
N LYS A 339 1.76 -1.22 13.75
CA LYS A 339 2.72 -2.23 14.18
C LYS A 339 2.21 -3.67 14.13
N ASP A 340 0.94 -3.90 14.42
CA ASP A 340 0.35 -5.25 14.50
C ASP A 340 -0.88 -5.44 13.61
N GLY A 341 -1.41 -4.37 13.01
CA GLY A 341 -2.54 -4.40 12.09
C GLY A 341 -3.90 -4.67 12.75
N LEU A 342 -3.98 -4.62 14.09
CA LEU A 342 -5.23 -4.83 14.81
C LEU A 342 -6.00 -3.50 14.97
N LEU A 343 -7.33 -3.59 14.95
CA LEU A 343 -8.21 -2.45 15.24
C LEU A 343 -8.33 -2.28 16.77
N TYR A 344 -7.84 -1.17 17.31
CA TYR A 344 -7.96 -0.82 18.72
C TYR A 344 -9.00 0.28 18.90
N GLY A 345 -9.80 0.18 19.95
CA GLY A 345 -10.76 1.21 20.34
C GLY A 345 -10.57 1.67 21.78
N ILE A 346 -11.06 2.88 22.06
CA ILE A 346 -11.24 3.40 23.41
C ILE A 346 -12.72 3.45 23.73
N SER A 347 -13.10 2.97 24.91
CA SER A 347 -14.49 2.99 25.37
C SER A 347 -14.80 4.13 26.33
N SER A 348 -16.08 4.40 26.54
CA SER A 348 -16.59 5.38 27.52
C SER A 348 -16.29 5.01 28.98
N ALA A 349 -15.84 3.77 29.23
CA ALA A 349 -15.35 3.33 30.54
C ALA A 349 -13.82 3.42 30.64
N ALA A 350 -13.16 4.16 29.74
CA ALA A 350 -11.71 4.31 29.66
C ALA A 350 -10.98 2.96 29.54
N ARG A 351 -11.55 2.01 28.80
CA ARG A 351 -10.92 0.73 28.47
C ARG A 351 -10.33 0.77 27.07
N ILE A 352 -9.15 0.20 26.93
CA ILE A 352 -8.52 -0.11 25.65
C ILE A 352 -9.01 -1.48 25.23
N VAL A 353 -9.61 -1.57 24.06
CA VAL A 353 -10.10 -2.82 23.50
C VAL A 353 -9.47 -3.08 22.13
N THR A 354 -9.35 -4.35 21.76
CA THR A 354 -9.21 -4.76 20.36
C THR A 354 -10.58 -5.14 19.83
N ILE A 355 -10.82 -4.91 18.54
CA ILE A 355 -12.11 -5.11 17.89
C ILE A 355 -11.88 -6.03 16.69
N ASP A 356 -12.65 -7.11 16.58
CA ASP A 356 -12.77 -7.86 15.33
C ASP A 356 -13.80 -7.17 14.43
N PRO A 357 -13.38 -6.52 13.33
CA PRO A 357 -14.31 -5.78 12.47
C PRO A 357 -15.30 -6.68 11.73
N ALA A 358 -15.04 -7.99 11.60
CA ALA A 358 -15.94 -8.91 10.93
C ALA A 358 -17.10 -9.35 11.84
N THR A 359 -16.89 -9.40 13.15
CA THR A 359 -17.89 -9.89 14.12
C THR A 359 -18.40 -8.81 15.08
N GLY A 360 -17.68 -7.69 15.21
CA GLY A 360 -17.92 -6.65 16.20
C GLY A 360 -17.53 -7.05 17.63
N ALA A 361 -16.92 -8.22 17.83
CA ALA A 361 -16.50 -8.67 19.14
C ALA A 361 -15.32 -7.85 19.66
N VAL A 362 -15.42 -7.38 20.91
CA VAL A 362 -14.33 -6.66 21.59
C VAL A 362 -13.62 -7.56 22.61
N ALA A 363 -12.30 -7.39 22.70
CA ALA A 363 -11.48 -7.98 23.76
C ALA A 363 -10.73 -6.88 24.51
N VAL A 364 -10.89 -6.84 25.84
CA VAL A 364 -10.23 -5.85 26.69
C VAL A 364 -8.74 -6.12 26.74
N LYS A 365 -7.94 -5.09 26.46
CA LYS A 365 -6.48 -5.11 26.49
C LYS A 365 -5.93 -4.48 27.77
N ALA A 366 -6.43 -3.30 28.13
CA ALA A 366 -6.00 -2.54 29.30
C ALA A 366 -7.06 -1.51 29.72
N THR A 367 -6.83 -0.81 30.83
CA THR A 367 -7.62 0.34 31.27
C THR A 367 -6.70 1.55 31.38
N LEU A 368 -7.19 2.74 31.00
CA LEU A 368 -6.40 3.95 31.11
C LEU A 368 -6.06 4.25 32.57
N ALA A 369 -4.79 4.52 32.81
CA ALA A 369 -4.26 4.94 34.09
C ALA A 369 -3.24 6.06 33.88
N ALA A 370 -3.11 6.95 34.85
CA ALA A 370 -2.08 8.00 34.80
C ALA A 370 -0.69 7.38 34.59
N ASP A 371 0.04 7.89 33.60
CA ASP A 371 1.46 7.58 33.47
C ASP A 371 2.19 8.15 34.69
N ALA A 372 2.92 7.30 35.42
CA ALA A 372 3.69 7.69 36.59
C ALA A 372 4.79 8.71 36.28
N LEU A 373 5.18 8.85 35.00
CA LEU A 373 6.15 9.84 34.53
C LEU A 373 5.53 11.20 34.21
N ASP A 374 4.20 11.30 34.09
CA ASP A 374 3.50 12.58 33.91
C ASP A 374 3.24 13.23 35.27
N THR A 375 4.16 14.10 35.68
CA THR A 375 4.03 14.85 36.94
C THR A 375 3.41 16.24 36.77
N SER A 376 3.16 16.68 35.53
CA SER A 376 2.66 18.02 35.22
C SER A 376 1.14 18.09 35.22
N ALA A 377 0.49 17.11 34.58
CA ALA A 377 -0.96 17.08 34.45
C ALA A 377 -1.46 15.62 34.41
N PRO A 378 -1.29 14.84 35.49
CA PRO A 378 -1.63 13.42 35.49
C PRO A 378 -3.05 13.15 34.98
N TYR A 379 -3.20 12.14 34.11
CA TYR A 379 -4.51 11.74 33.60
C TYR A 379 -5.49 11.40 34.74
N THR A 380 -6.71 11.91 34.64
CA THR A 380 -7.78 11.68 35.62
C THR A 380 -8.98 10.99 35.00
N ALA A 381 -9.47 11.51 33.87
CA ALA A 381 -10.58 10.95 33.11
C ALA A 381 -10.52 11.42 31.65
N ILE A 382 -11.20 10.68 30.77
CA ILE A 382 -11.49 11.15 29.41
C ILE A 382 -12.54 12.27 29.48
N ALA A 383 -12.29 13.38 28.79
CA ALA A 383 -13.17 14.55 28.76
C ALA A 383 -13.59 14.88 27.32
N GLY A 384 -14.88 15.15 27.13
CA GLY A 384 -15.47 15.50 25.84
C GLY A 384 -16.69 14.64 25.49
N THR A 385 -17.30 14.94 24.35
CA THR A 385 -18.43 14.19 23.78
C THR A 385 -18.11 13.59 22.41
N ALA A 386 -17.13 14.16 21.71
CA ALA A 386 -16.64 13.80 20.39
C ALA A 386 -15.12 13.67 20.44
N PHE A 387 -14.56 12.71 19.70
CA PHE A 387 -13.15 12.32 19.85
C PHE A 387 -12.51 11.98 18.51
N GLY A 388 -11.29 12.47 18.30
CA GLY A 388 -10.37 11.89 17.32
C GLY A 388 -9.50 10.83 17.99
N VAL A 389 -9.37 9.66 17.37
CA VAL A 389 -8.59 8.52 17.88
C VAL A 389 -7.70 7.99 16.76
N ASP A 390 -6.38 8.02 16.94
CA ASP A 390 -5.45 7.62 15.87
C ASP A 390 -4.07 7.21 16.41
N PHE A 391 -3.40 6.25 15.77
CA PHE A 391 -2.07 5.82 16.15
C PHE A 391 -0.99 6.68 15.53
N ASN A 392 -0.10 7.20 16.38
CA ASN A 392 1.18 7.69 15.92
C ASN A 392 2.07 6.50 15.48
N PRO A 393 2.39 6.35 14.18
CA PRO A 393 3.14 5.19 13.67
C PRO A 393 4.62 5.19 14.11
N VAL A 394 5.16 6.36 14.45
CA VAL A 394 6.57 6.52 14.87
C VAL A 394 6.72 6.22 16.37
N ALA A 395 5.85 6.80 17.20
CA ALA A 395 5.90 6.66 18.64
C ALA A 395 5.25 5.35 19.14
N ASP A 396 4.45 4.69 18.30
CA ASP A 396 3.64 3.53 18.66
C ASP A 396 2.74 3.86 19.87
N ARG A 397 2.01 4.98 19.77
CA ARG A 397 1.11 5.49 20.82
C ARG A 397 -0.22 5.88 20.20
N LEU A 398 -1.30 5.54 20.89
CA LEU A 398 -2.64 5.97 20.52
C LEU A 398 -2.85 7.40 21.01
N ARG A 399 -3.25 8.29 20.11
CA ARG A 399 -3.67 9.66 20.39
C ARG A 399 -5.17 9.66 20.57
N VAL A 400 -5.65 10.34 21.60
CA VAL A 400 -7.07 10.63 21.80
C VAL A 400 -7.22 12.12 22.05
N ILE A 401 -8.00 12.79 21.20
CA ILE A 401 -8.28 14.23 21.33
C ILE A 401 -9.78 14.41 21.51
N GLY A 402 -10.18 15.02 22.64
CA GLY A 402 -11.57 15.36 22.90
C GLY A 402 -11.92 16.76 22.40
N ASN A 403 -13.16 16.96 21.98
CA ASN A 403 -13.68 18.25 21.49
C ASN A 403 -13.64 19.40 22.51
N THR A 404 -13.38 19.12 23.79
CA THR A 404 -13.12 20.13 24.82
C THR A 404 -11.65 20.53 24.93
N GLY A 405 -10.80 20.04 24.02
CA GLY A 405 -9.37 20.35 23.94
C GLY A 405 -8.44 19.44 24.75
N GLN A 406 -8.95 18.36 25.36
CA GLN A 406 -8.08 17.37 26.00
C GLN A 406 -7.30 16.61 24.94
N SER A 407 -5.99 16.42 25.15
CA SER A 407 -5.11 15.66 24.26
C SER A 407 -4.35 14.61 25.08
N LEU A 408 -4.52 13.33 24.75
CA LEU A 408 -3.94 12.20 25.48
C LEU A 408 -3.01 11.38 24.59
N ARG A 409 -1.87 10.96 25.14
CA ARG A 409 -1.02 9.90 24.56
C ARG A 409 -1.10 8.66 25.40
N ILE A 410 -1.41 7.53 24.75
CA ILE A 410 -1.72 6.29 25.44
C ILE A 410 -0.77 5.18 24.95
N ASN A 411 -0.14 4.49 25.90
CA ASN A 411 0.49 3.20 25.63
C ASN A 411 -0.56 2.10 25.70
N VAL A 412 -0.96 1.56 24.55
CA VAL A 412 -2.04 0.57 24.45
C VAL A 412 -1.72 -0.78 25.09
N ASP A 413 -0.44 -1.08 25.30
CA ASP A 413 -0.01 -2.33 25.93
C ASP A 413 -0.10 -2.27 27.46
N THR A 414 -0.03 -1.08 28.07
CA THR A 414 -0.01 -0.91 29.53
C THR A 414 -1.17 -0.09 30.10
N GLY A 415 -1.85 0.71 29.28
CA GLY A 415 -2.84 1.69 29.72
C GLY A 415 -2.25 2.99 30.27
N ALA A 416 -0.92 3.12 30.35
CA ALA A 416 -0.27 4.35 30.79
C ALA A 416 -0.64 5.52 29.86
N THR A 417 -1.21 6.57 30.44
CA THR A 417 -1.81 7.70 29.74
C THR A 417 -1.18 9.01 30.22
N THR A 418 -0.55 9.72 29.29
CA THR A 418 0.02 11.06 29.49
C THR A 418 -0.98 12.10 28.99
N THR A 419 -1.20 13.17 29.76
CA THR A 419 -1.94 14.34 29.28
C THR A 419 -0.96 15.32 28.64
N ASP A 420 -1.14 15.59 27.35
CA ASP A 420 -0.35 16.59 26.64
C ASP A 420 -0.95 18.00 26.79
N GLY A 421 -0.30 19.01 26.20
CA GLY A 421 -0.84 20.36 26.11
C GLY A 421 -2.24 20.37 25.50
N ALA A 422 -3.12 21.17 26.09
CA ALA A 422 -4.49 21.31 25.60
C ALA A 422 -4.50 21.87 24.18
N ILE A 423 -5.45 21.41 23.37
CA ILE A 423 -5.63 21.89 22.00
C ILE A 423 -5.87 23.41 22.03
N ASN A 424 -5.09 24.14 21.25
CA ASN A 424 -5.10 25.59 21.24
C ASN A 424 -4.84 26.17 19.85
N ARG A 425 -5.38 27.37 19.60
CA ARG A 425 -5.15 28.17 18.40
C ARG A 425 -5.24 29.64 18.77
N ALA A 426 -4.54 30.51 18.03
CA ALA A 426 -4.81 31.93 18.09
C ALA A 426 -6.26 32.24 17.65
N GLY A 427 -7.00 33.01 18.46
CA GLY A 427 -8.38 33.41 18.17
C GLY A 427 -9.42 32.52 18.86
N ALA A 428 -10.42 32.07 18.10
CA ALA A 428 -11.50 31.25 18.63
C ALA A 428 -10.97 29.87 19.07
N ALA A 429 -11.48 29.38 20.20
CA ALA A 429 -11.12 28.06 20.71
C ALA A 429 -11.52 26.97 19.69
N PRO A 430 -10.59 26.10 19.29
CA PRO A 430 -10.88 25.03 18.34
C PRO A 430 -11.74 23.92 18.98
N ALA A 431 -12.50 23.21 18.15
CA ALA A 431 -13.23 22.00 18.53
C ALA A 431 -12.80 20.84 17.61
N VAL A 432 -11.71 20.17 17.99
CA VAL A 432 -11.21 19.00 17.27
C VAL A 432 -12.11 17.80 17.54
N THR A 433 -12.63 17.18 16.48
CA THR A 433 -13.50 16.00 16.60
C THR A 433 -13.01 14.81 15.78
N ALA A 434 -11.98 14.98 14.95
CA ALA A 434 -11.26 13.89 14.30
C ALA A 434 -9.79 14.29 14.11
N ALA A 435 -8.89 13.31 14.11
CA ALA A 435 -7.46 13.51 13.97
C ALA A 435 -6.83 12.28 13.32
N ALA A 436 -5.77 12.47 12.52
CA ALA A 436 -5.08 11.38 11.85
C ALA A 436 -3.59 11.67 11.66
N TYR A 437 -2.75 10.64 11.81
CA TYR A 437 -1.32 10.71 11.58
C TYR A 437 -0.95 10.29 10.15
N THR A 438 -0.01 11.02 9.55
CA THR A 438 0.60 10.62 8.27
C THR A 438 1.52 9.41 8.42
N ASN A 439 1.79 8.74 7.29
CA ASN A 439 2.68 7.58 7.19
C ASN A 439 2.24 6.43 8.11
N SER A 440 0.94 6.11 8.13
CA SER A 440 0.34 5.05 8.95
C SER A 440 0.75 3.64 8.46
N PHE A 441 2.03 3.30 8.67
CA PHE A 441 2.63 2.00 8.36
C PHE A 441 3.74 1.66 9.35
N ALA A 442 4.00 0.37 9.55
CA ALA A 442 5.06 -0.10 10.45
C ALA A 442 6.45 0.38 9.98
N GLY A 443 7.23 0.95 10.90
CA GLY A 443 8.58 1.43 10.61
C GLY A 443 8.66 2.81 9.98
N ALA A 444 7.57 3.59 9.99
CA ALA A 444 7.59 4.99 9.59
C ALA A 444 8.69 5.77 10.35
N ALA A 445 9.48 6.55 9.61
CA ALA A 445 10.57 7.34 10.18
C ALA A 445 10.13 8.74 10.65
N ALA A 446 9.00 9.22 10.12
CA ALA A 446 8.44 10.53 10.44
C ALA A 446 6.91 10.48 10.30
N THR A 447 6.22 11.35 11.04
CA THR A 447 4.77 11.52 10.97
C THR A 447 4.40 12.96 11.31
N MET A 448 3.21 13.37 10.90
CA MET A 448 2.57 14.66 11.16
C MET A 448 1.13 14.38 11.59
N LEU A 449 0.63 15.12 12.58
CA LEU A 449 -0.75 15.00 13.06
C LEU A 449 -1.62 16.08 12.42
N PHE A 450 -2.69 15.66 11.75
CA PHE A 450 -3.69 16.56 11.21
C PHE A 450 -5.01 16.41 11.95
N ASP A 451 -5.69 17.52 12.19
CA ASP A 451 -6.97 17.56 12.90
C ASP A 451 -8.05 18.20 12.03
N ILE A 452 -9.27 17.68 12.19
CA ILE A 452 -10.48 18.35 11.71
C ILE A 452 -11.07 19.13 12.88
N ASP A 453 -11.04 20.46 12.74
CA ASP A 453 -11.72 21.39 13.64
C ASP A 453 -13.12 21.69 13.09
N THR A 454 -14.14 21.20 13.79
CA THR A 454 -15.54 21.38 13.38
C THR A 454 -16.10 22.74 13.74
N ALA A 455 -15.48 23.49 14.66
CA ALA A 455 -15.90 24.86 14.96
C ALA A 455 -15.58 25.80 13.79
N SER A 456 -14.44 25.62 13.13
CA SER A 456 -14.02 26.39 11.95
C SER A 456 -14.24 25.66 10.62
N ALA A 457 -14.72 24.42 10.63
CA ALA A 457 -14.82 23.54 9.47
C ALA A 457 -13.53 23.54 8.63
N SER A 458 -12.40 23.25 9.29
CA SER A 458 -11.06 23.38 8.70
C SER A 458 -10.16 22.20 9.06
N LEU A 459 -9.25 21.85 8.14
CA LEU A 459 -8.08 21.02 8.45
C LEU A 459 -7.01 21.88 9.13
N ALA A 460 -6.39 21.37 10.19
CA ALA A 460 -5.24 21.96 10.85
C ALA A 460 -4.10 20.95 11.00
N LEU A 461 -2.88 21.45 10.97
CA LEU A 461 -1.68 20.72 11.40
C LEU A 461 -1.46 20.99 12.89
N GLN A 462 -1.36 19.94 13.71
CA GLN A 462 -1.00 20.07 15.12
C GLN A 462 0.53 20.06 15.26
N ASN A 463 1.13 21.21 15.53
CA ASN A 463 2.58 21.36 15.58
C ASN A 463 3.05 22.40 16.62
N PRO A 464 3.81 21.99 17.66
CA PRO A 464 4.15 20.61 18.01
C PRO A 464 2.93 19.77 18.43
N PRO A 465 2.85 18.46 18.10
CA PRO A 465 1.73 17.62 18.51
C PRO A 465 1.50 17.60 20.03
N ASN A 466 2.56 17.58 20.85
CA ASN A 466 2.39 17.46 22.30
C ASN A 466 2.05 18.81 22.98
N ASP A 467 2.13 19.92 22.26
CA ASP A 467 1.75 21.24 22.76
C ASP A 467 0.28 21.57 22.44
N GLY A 468 -0.37 20.79 21.56
CA GLY A 468 -1.76 20.99 21.13
C GLY A 468 -1.97 22.18 20.19
N THR A 469 -0.89 22.83 19.72
CA THR A 469 -0.97 24.04 18.90
C THR A 469 -1.43 23.73 17.48
N LEU A 470 -2.55 24.30 17.07
CA LEU A 470 -3.12 24.13 15.72
C LEU A 470 -2.70 25.25 14.78
N ALA A 471 -2.14 24.86 13.63
CA ALA A 471 -1.91 25.73 12.49
C ALA A 471 -2.86 25.34 11.34
N THR A 472 -3.78 26.22 10.98
CA THR A 472 -4.74 25.97 9.90
C THR A 472 -4.02 25.71 8.56
N VAL A 473 -4.47 24.70 7.81
CA VAL A 473 -3.92 24.33 6.50
C VAL A 473 -4.58 25.14 5.38
N GLY A 474 -3.77 25.60 4.42
CA GLY A 474 -4.24 26.26 3.20
C GLY A 474 -5.11 27.49 3.44
N ALA A 475 -6.18 27.64 2.65
CA ALA A 475 -7.07 28.82 2.71
C ALA A 475 -7.99 28.83 3.96
N GLY A 476 -7.96 27.76 4.75
CA GLY A 476 -8.55 27.70 6.08
C GLY A 476 -9.96 27.15 6.20
N ALA A 477 -10.59 26.69 5.13
CA ALA A 477 -11.86 25.98 5.18
C ALA A 477 -11.79 24.68 4.36
N LEU A 478 -12.47 23.63 4.84
CA LEU A 478 -12.68 22.37 4.10
C LEU A 478 -13.48 22.58 2.80
N GLY A 479 -14.15 23.72 2.65
CA GLY A 479 -15.04 23.99 1.53
C GLY A 479 -16.41 23.31 1.63
N VAL A 480 -16.67 22.60 2.74
CA VAL A 480 -17.95 21.98 3.07
C VAL A 480 -18.32 22.32 4.51
N ALA A 481 -19.62 22.46 4.77
CA ALA A 481 -20.10 22.58 6.14
C ALA A 481 -19.89 21.26 6.88
N VAL A 482 -19.40 21.33 8.12
CA VAL A 482 -19.19 20.18 8.99
C VAL A 482 -19.93 20.40 10.29
N ALA A 483 -20.63 19.37 10.78
CA ALA A 483 -21.37 19.42 12.03
C ALA A 483 -21.33 18.07 12.75
N GLY A 484 -21.36 18.08 14.09
CA GLY A 484 -21.39 16.86 14.90
C GLY A 484 -20.10 16.04 14.81
N ASP A 485 -20.23 14.74 15.06
CA ASP A 485 -19.11 13.79 15.02
C ASP A 485 -18.71 13.48 13.57
N VAL A 486 -17.40 13.41 13.33
CA VAL A 486 -16.82 13.06 12.03
C VAL A 486 -15.67 12.10 12.25
N GLY A 487 -15.33 11.31 11.23
CA GLY A 487 -14.13 10.47 11.23
C GLY A 487 -13.09 11.01 10.25
N PHE A 488 -11.82 10.79 10.54
CA PHE A 488 -10.71 11.15 9.65
C PHE A 488 -9.58 10.15 9.84
N ASP A 489 -9.04 9.63 8.75
CA ASP A 489 -7.89 8.73 8.78
C ASP A 489 -7.01 8.93 7.53
N ILE A 490 -5.71 8.67 7.68
CA ILE A 490 -4.69 8.78 6.65
C ILE A 490 -3.94 7.45 6.50
N ALA A 491 -4.05 6.84 5.32
CA ALA A 491 -3.37 5.60 4.97
C ALA A 491 -2.59 5.69 3.65
N GLY A 492 -1.75 4.66 3.44
CA GLY A 492 -0.92 4.50 2.26
C GLY A 492 0.41 5.24 2.32
N GLY A 493 1.37 4.79 1.50
CA GLY A 493 2.65 5.48 1.35
C GLY A 493 2.42 6.92 0.90
N ALA A 494 3.26 7.86 1.34
CA ALA A 494 3.14 9.30 1.05
C ALA A 494 1.71 9.87 1.20
N ASN A 495 0.88 9.26 2.05
CA ASN A 495 -0.47 9.70 2.40
C ASN A 495 -1.44 9.72 1.22
N GLY A 496 -1.35 8.73 0.33
CA GLY A 496 -2.22 8.65 -0.87
C GLY A 496 -3.72 8.51 -0.57
N LEU A 497 -4.10 8.18 0.67
CA LEU A 497 -5.48 8.13 1.16
C LEU A 497 -5.66 8.93 2.46
N ALA A 498 -5.93 10.22 2.36
CA ALA A 498 -6.52 10.97 3.45
C ALA A 498 -8.03 11.04 3.24
N LEU A 499 -8.81 10.34 4.07
CA LEU A 499 -10.27 10.26 3.95
C LEU A 499 -10.95 10.76 5.20
N ALA A 500 -12.06 11.47 5.04
CA ALA A 500 -12.91 11.90 6.13
C ALA A 500 -14.37 11.50 5.90
N ALA A 501 -15.03 11.03 6.94
CA ALA A 501 -16.47 10.85 6.97
C ALA A 501 -17.11 12.12 7.55
N LEU A 502 -17.57 13.02 6.68
CA LEU A 502 -18.13 14.32 7.08
C LEU A 502 -19.65 14.33 6.96
N ARG A 503 -20.31 15.12 7.81
CA ARG A 503 -21.76 15.34 7.78
C ARG A 503 -22.08 16.82 7.92
N THR A 504 -23.17 17.27 7.31
CA THR A 504 -23.59 18.70 7.27
C THR A 504 -24.59 19.06 8.36
N ALA A 505 -25.11 18.08 9.09
CA ALA A 505 -26.01 18.25 10.22
C ALA A 505 -25.63 17.27 11.34
N ALA A 506 -25.74 17.71 12.59
CA ALA A 506 -25.47 16.87 13.76
C ALA A 506 -26.42 15.65 13.76
N GLY A 507 -25.87 14.44 13.89
CA GLY A 507 -26.63 13.18 13.80
C GLY A 507 -27.15 12.84 12.40
N GLY A 508 -26.77 13.61 11.38
CA GLY A 508 -27.09 13.30 9.98
C GLY A 508 -26.19 12.22 9.38
N PRO A 509 -26.50 11.77 8.15
CA PRO A 509 -25.68 10.78 7.46
C PRO A 509 -24.32 11.35 7.06
N SER A 510 -23.30 10.50 7.07
CA SER A 510 -21.96 10.82 6.62
C SER A 510 -21.80 10.56 5.13
N ALA A 511 -21.06 11.44 4.46
CA ALA A 511 -20.49 11.20 3.14
C ALA A 511 -18.97 11.11 3.26
N LEU A 512 -18.36 10.30 2.40
CA LEU A 512 -16.91 10.13 2.36
C LEU A 512 -16.27 11.22 1.49
N TYR A 513 -15.29 11.89 2.05
CA TYR A 513 -14.49 12.91 1.37
C TYR A 513 -13.03 12.47 1.35
N ARG A 514 -12.31 12.85 0.31
CA ARG A 514 -10.86 12.97 0.31
C ARG A 514 -10.47 14.33 0.86
N ILE A 515 -9.45 14.34 1.70
CA ILE A 515 -8.87 15.57 2.24
C ILE A 515 -7.54 15.82 1.54
N ASP A 516 -7.39 16.98 0.91
CA ASP A 516 -6.10 17.43 0.42
C ASP A 516 -5.30 17.99 1.61
N LEU A 517 -4.25 17.27 2.02
CA LEU A 517 -3.43 17.64 3.17
C LEU A 517 -2.58 18.90 2.93
N ALA A 518 -2.42 19.36 1.69
CA ALA A 518 -1.67 20.57 1.36
C ALA A 518 -2.58 21.82 1.33
N THR A 519 -3.79 21.68 0.80
CA THR A 519 -4.73 22.81 0.65
C THR A 519 -5.81 22.87 1.73
N GLY A 520 -6.03 21.77 2.44
CA GLY A 520 -7.10 21.60 3.42
C GLY A 520 -8.48 21.39 2.78
N ALA A 521 -8.58 21.25 1.46
CA ALA A 521 -9.86 21.11 0.78
C ALA A 521 -10.45 19.69 0.91
N ALA A 522 -11.76 19.59 1.10
CA ALA A 522 -12.51 18.34 1.04
C ALA A 522 -13.12 18.16 -0.35
N LEU A 523 -12.81 17.03 -0.99
CA LEU A 523 -13.35 16.62 -2.28
C LEU A 523 -14.16 15.34 -2.10
N LEU A 524 -15.28 15.20 -2.79
CA LEU A 524 -16.06 13.96 -2.70
C LEU A 524 -15.22 12.75 -3.17
N SER A 525 -15.30 11.64 -2.44
CA SER A 525 -14.54 10.43 -2.79
C SER A 525 -14.94 9.92 -4.19
N GLY A 526 -13.98 9.26 -4.84
CA GLY A 526 -14.17 8.71 -6.20
C GLY A 526 -14.47 9.74 -7.29
N GLY A 527 -14.29 11.04 -7.03
CA GLY A 527 -14.67 12.09 -7.98
C GLY A 527 -16.19 12.24 -8.14
N ALA A 528 -16.96 11.82 -7.13
CA ALA A 528 -18.41 11.91 -7.16
C ALA A 528 -18.90 13.35 -7.37
N ALA A 529 -19.91 13.51 -8.23
CA ALA A 529 -20.46 14.83 -8.58
C ALA A 529 -21.35 15.44 -7.49
N THR A 530 -21.87 14.61 -6.56
CA THR A 530 -22.78 15.05 -5.49
C THR A 530 -22.50 14.29 -4.18
N PRO A 531 -22.80 14.88 -3.01
CA PRO A 531 -22.67 14.19 -1.73
C PRO A 531 -23.43 12.86 -1.66
N ALA A 532 -24.59 12.76 -2.31
CA ALA A 532 -25.37 11.53 -2.35
C ALA A 532 -24.61 10.37 -3.04
N ALA A 533 -23.80 10.66 -4.06
CA ALA A 533 -22.99 9.65 -4.75
C ALA A 533 -21.77 9.21 -3.92
N SER A 534 -21.37 10.00 -2.91
CA SER A 534 -20.31 9.66 -1.95
C SER A 534 -20.85 9.32 -0.55
N ALA A 535 -22.17 9.15 -0.42
CA ALA A 535 -22.79 8.82 0.85
C ALA A 535 -22.30 7.45 1.33
N ILE A 536 -22.11 7.30 2.64
CA ILE A 536 -21.71 6.02 3.23
C ILE A 536 -22.96 5.15 3.41
N GLY A 537 -22.90 3.93 2.86
CA GLY A 537 -24.04 3.03 2.77
C GLY A 537 -25.21 3.63 1.99
N ASN A 538 -26.43 3.38 2.44
CA ASN A 538 -27.67 3.82 1.79
C ASN A 538 -28.02 5.31 2.02
N GLY A 539 -27.10 6.12 2.55
CA GLY A 539 -27.33 7.54 2.84
C GLY A 539 -28.08 7.81 4.14
N THR A 540 -28.17 6.83 5.05
CA THR A 540 -28.74 7.03 6.41
C THR A 540 -27.71 6.81 7.52
N VAL A 541 -26.48 6.41 7.19
CA VAL A 541 -25.46 6.03 8.17
C VAL A 541 -24.66 7.26 8.59
N GLY A 542 -24.71 7.61 9.88
CA GLY A 542 -23.81 8.57 10.50
C GLY A 542 -22.62 7.86 11.13
N LEU A 543 -21.40 8.32 10.83
CA LEU A 543 -20.16 7.78 11.40
C LEU A 543 -19.49 8.76 12.37
N THR A 544 -19.15 8.28 13.55
CA THR A 544 -18.40 9.05 14.55
C THR A 544 -16.89 8.89 14.40
N ASP A 545 -16.44 7.85 13.70
CA ASP A 545 -15.01 7.59 13.46
C ASP A 545 -14.79 6.67 12.24
N ILE A 546 -13.59 6.69 11.66
CA ILE A 546 -13.17 5.78 10.58
C ILE A 546 -11.71 5.33 10.73
N ALA A 547 -11.39 4.16 10.19
CA ALA A 547 -10.02 3.68 10.02
C ALA A 547 -9.89 2.91 8.70
N ILE A 548 -8.77 3.04 8.01
CA ILE A 548 -8.52 2.58 6.65
C ILE A 548 -7.52 1.43 6.71
N ALA A 549 -7.96 0.25 6.30
CA ALA A 549 -7.08 -0.91 6.18
C ALA A 549 -6.50 -0.98 4.76
N LEU A 550 -5.18 -0.84 4.65
CA LEU A 550 -4.40 -1.16 3.46
C LEU A 550 -3.52 -2.39 3.74
N LYS A 551 -4.08 -3.59 3.52
CA LYS A 551 -3.48 -4.88 3.88
C LYS A 551 -2.57 -5.43 2.81
#